data_AF-A0A4R3NEB8-F1
#
_entry.id   AF-A0A4R3NEB8-F1
#
_cell.length_a   1.000
_cell.length_b   1.000
_cell.length_c   1.000
_cell.angle_alpha   90.00
_cell.angle_beta   90.00
_cell.angle_gamma   90.00
#
_symmetry.space_group_name_H-M   'P 1'
#
loop_
_entity.id
_entity.type
_entity.pdbx_description
1 polymer ?
#
loop_
_entity_poly.entity_id
_entity_poly.type
_entity_poly.pdbx_seq_one_letter_code
_entity_poly.pdbx_strand_id
1 'polypeptide(L)'
;MQIQVTIDTDSRFTITNSEHIETLRRQLGGRQDYPYQLDGWTNWFKSRANTLFNGNRVVASKNISVLNLIPYVSQDMTKVGKIANCLPSVWQSQKYLRETLIPKAEEGKILLIMCRAASLWGLRTSVGSKNILINPTRSGFSSDIKLVVES
;
A
#
# COMPACT_ATOMS: atom_id res chain seq x y z
N MET A 1 -19.39 -3.44 -22.95
CA MET A 1 -18.26 -4.35 -22.72
C MET A 1 -18.17 -4.61 -21.22
N GLN A 2 -18.62 -5.79 -20.75
CA GLN A 2 -18.53 -6.14 -19.32
C GLN A 2 -17.09 -6.53 -19.00
N ILE A 3 -16.47 -5.84 -18.04
CA ILE A 3 -15.15 -6.16 -17.55
C ILE A 3 -15.30 -7.39 -16.65
N GLN A 4 -14.92 -8.56 -17.15
CA GLN A 4 -14.84 -9.77 -16.34
C GLN A 4 -13.55 -9.69 -15.51
N VAL A 5 -13.68 -9.21 -14.27
CA VAL A 5 -12.57 -9.21 -13.31
C VAL A 5 -12.38 -10.67 -12.87
N THR A 6 -11.29 -11.31 -13.27
CA THR A 6 -10.92 -12.62 -12.76
C THR A 6 -10.44 -12.46 -11.32
N ILE A 7 -11.36 -12.65 -10.38
CA ILE A 7 -11.06 -12.71 -8.94
C ILE A 7 -10.51 -14.11 -8.66
N ASP A 8 -9.35 -14.21 -8.02
CA ASP A 8 -8.78 -15.50 -7.58
C ASP A 8 -9.71 -16.19 -6.57
N THR A 9 -9.58 -17.50 -6.42
CA THR A 9 -10.47 -18.31 -5.60
C THR A 9 -10.54 -17.84 -4.14
N ASP A 10 -9.40 -17.45 -3.57
CA ASP A 10 -9.29 -17.04 -2.17
C ASP A 10 -9.94 -15.67 -1.94
N SER A 11 -9.69 -14.73 -2.84
CA SER A 11 -10.36 -13.42 -2.85
C SER A 11 -11.87 -13.58 -3.07
N ARG A 12 -12.29 -14.49 -3.98
CA ARG A 12 -13.71 -14.76 -4.26
C ARG A 12 -14.41 -15.34 -3.03
N PHE A 13 -13.81 -16.33 -2.38
CA PHE A 13 -14.34 -16.89 -1.15
C PHE A 13 -14.50 -15.83 -0.06
N THR A 14 -13.46 -14.98 0.11
CA THR A 14 -13.44 -13.90 1.09
C THR A 14 -14.62 -12.93 0.90
N ILE A 15 -14.92 -12.53 -0.34
CA ILE A 15 -16.02 -11.58 -0.62
C ILE A 15 -17.41 -12.23 -0.65
N THR A 16 -17.52 -13.56 -0.54
CA THR A 16 -18.81 -14.27 -0.47
C THR A 16 -19.26 -14.60 0.95
N ASN A 17 -18.34 -14.52 1.94
CA ASN A 17 -18.65 -14.76 3.34
C ASN A 17 -19.06 -13.45 4.04
N SER A 18 -20.23 -13.43 4.70
CA SER A 18 -20.79 -12.25 5.34
C SER A 18 -19.94 -11.67 6.47
N GLU A 19 -19.27 -12.51 7.27
CA GLU A 19 -18.40 -12.06 8.37
C GLU A 19 -17.11 -11.41 7.83
N HIS A 20 -16.57 -11.97 6.76
CA HIS A 20 -15.40 -11.41 6.08
C HIS A 20 -15.73 -10.05 5.44
N ILE A 21 -16.90 -9.91 4.81
CA ILE A 21 -17.37 -8.64 4.25
C ILE A 21 -17.45 -7.55 5.34
N GLU A 22 -18.02 -7.88 6.50
CA GLU A 22 -18.12 -6.93 7.61
C GLU A 22 -16.74 -6.49 8.11
N THR A 23 -15.80 -7.43 8.21
CA THR A 23 -14.40 -7.15 8.57
C THR A 23 -13.75 -6.19 7.56
N LEU A 24 -13.91 -6.46 6.26
CA LEU A 24 -13.39 -5.61 5.19
C LEU A 24 -14.02 -4.21 5.21
N ARG A 25 -15.34 -4.08 5.44
CA ARG A 25 -16.01 -2.77 5.54
C ARG A 25 -15.49 -1.94 6.70
N ARG A 26 -15.28 -2.55 7.86
CA ARG A 26 -14.71 -1.85 9.03
C ARG A 26 -13.27 -1.41 8.79
N GLN A 27 -12.49 -2.23 8.08
CA GLN A 27 -11.14 -1.87 7.69
C GLN A 27 -11.12 -0.71 6.68
N LEU A 28 -12.03 -0.69 5.69
CA LEU A 28 -12.18 0.43 4.77
C LEU A 28 -12.53 1.74 5.49
N GLY A 29 -13.22 1.66 6.63
CA GLY A 29 -13.48 2.79 7.50
C GLY A 29 -12.28 3.27 8.33
N GLY A 30 -11.12 2.60 8.23
CA GLY A 30 -9.90 2.93 8.96
C GLY A 30 -9.96 2.61 10.47
N ARG A 31 -10.95 1.82 10.91
CA ARG A 31 -11.22 1.52 12.33
C ARG A 31 -10.71 0.15 12.79
N GLN A 32 -10.07 -0.59 11.89
CA GLN A 32 -9.59 -1.94 12.14
C GLN A 32 -8.21 -2.13 11.53
N ASP A 33 -7.45 -3.03 12.16
CA ASP A 33 -6.16 -3.48 11.68
C ASP A 33 -6.27 -4.14 10.29
N TYR A 34 -5.14 -4.28 9.60
CA TYR A 34 -5.10 -5.04 8.35
C TYR A 34 -5.58 -6.50 8.58
N PRO A 35 -6.55 -7.02 7.81
CA PRO A 35 -7.20 -8.31 8.07
C PRO A 35 -6.38 -9.46 7.49
N TYR A 36 -5.18 -9.66 8.03
CA TYR A 36 -4.22 -10.65 7.53
C TYR A 36 -4.64 -12.11 7.74
N GLN A 37 -5.77 -12.36 8.42
CA GLN A 37 -6.35 -13.68 8.62
C GLN A 37 -7.23 -14.10 7.43
N LEU A 38 -7.58 -13.18 6.52
CA LEU A 38 -8.37 -13.48 5.32
C LEU A 38 -7.42 -13.94 4.21
N ASP A 39 -7.63 -15.13 3.64
CA ASP A 39 -6.66 -15.78 2.73
C ASP A 39 -6.24 -14.90 1.54
N GLY A 40 -7.19 -14.21 0.89
CA GLY A 40 -6.90 -13.30 -0.23
C GLY A 40 -6.00 -12.11 0.13
N TRP A 41 -5.98 -11.71 1.40
CA TRP A 41 -5.16 -10.59 1.93
C TRP A 41 -3.89 -11.09 2.64
N THR A 42 -3.90 -12.34 3.12
CA THR A 42 -2.81 -12.98 3.85
C THR A 42 -1.54 -13.04 3.01
N ASN A 43 -1.64 -13.45 1.76
CA ASN A 43 -0.48 -13.73 0.91
C ASN A 43 0.36 -12.47 0.62
N TRP A 44 -0.31 -11.37 0.28
CA TRP A 44 0.34 -10.08 0.09
C TRP A 44 0.98 -9.59 1.39
N PHE A 45 0.22 -9.66 2.49
CA PHE A 45 0.61 -9.11 3.78
C PHE A 45 1.77 -9.86 4.45
N LYS A 46 1.75 -11.20 4.39
CA LYS A 46 2.77 -12.06 5.00
C LYS A 46 4.18 -11.69 4.55
N SER A 47 4.36 -11.40 3.26
CA SER A 47 5.67 -10.98 2.74
C SER A 47 6.14 -9.66 3.36
N ARG A 48 5.23 -8.73 3.65
CA ARG A 48 5.57 -7.40 4.20
C ARG A 48 5.79 -7.48 5.70
N ALA A 49 4.94 -8.20 6.42
CA ALA A 49 5.15 -8.50 7.84
C ALA A 49 6.49 -9.20 8.10
N ASN A 50 6.86 -10.17 7.24
CA ASN A 50 8.16 -10.85 7.33
C ASN A 50 9.35 -9.88 7.17
N THR A 51 9.20 -8.87 6.33
CA THR A 51 10.32 -7.98 6.00
C THR A 51 10.41 -6.76 6.92
N LEU A 52 9.27 -6.21 7.35
CA LEU A 52 9.22 -4.96 8.11
C LEU A 52 9.03 -5.16 9.62
N PHE A 53 8.59 -6.35 10.03
CA PHE A 53 8.19 -6.64 11.42
C PHE A 53 8.68 -8.02 11.88
N ASN A 54 9.76 -8.56 11.26
CA ASN A 54 10.34 -9.86 11.61
C ASN A 54 9.31 -11.02 11.63
N GLY A 55 8.30 -10.94 10.78
CA GLY A 55 7.23 -11.94 10.69
C GLY A 55 6.11 -11.79 11.73
N ASN A 56 6.19 -10.80 12.62
CA ASN A 56 5.14 -10.52 13.57
C ASN A 56 3.93 -9.84 12.88
N ARG A 57 2.99 -10.67 12.44
CA ARG A 57 1.80 -10.24 11.68
C ARG A 57 0.85 -9.36 12.51
N VAL A 58 0.76 -9.59 13.82
CA VAL A 58 -0.11 -8.81 14.73
C VAL A 58 0.42 -7.38 14.88
N VAL A 59 1.73 -7.21 15.04
CA VAL A 59 2.32 -5.88 15.12
C VAL A 59 2.26 -5.20 13.75
N ALA A 60 2.58 -5.92 12.68
CA ALA A 60 2.49 -5.39 11.33
C ALA A 60 1.07 -4.90 10.99
N SER A 61 0.01 -5.59 11.45
CA SER A 61 -1.37 -5.28 11.05
C SER A 61 -1.88 -3.98 11.64
N LYS A 62 -1.33 -3.62 12.80
CA LYS A 62 -1.62 -2.38 13.54
C LYS A 62 -0.84 -1.18 13.02
N ASN A 63 0.29 -1.43 12.37
CA ASN A 63 1.28 -0.39 12.04
C ASN A 63 1.50 -0.19 10.54
N ILE A 64 0.95 -1.04 9.67
CA ILE A 64 1.00 -0.87 8.22
C ILE A 64 -0.27 -0.22 7.72
N SER A 65 -0.12 0.89 6.99
CA SER A 65 -1.16 1.46 6.15
C SER A 65 -0.70 1.50 4.69
N VAL A 66 -1.61 1.16 3.78
CA VAL A 66 -1.33 1.09 2.34
C VAL A 66 -2.22 2.07 1.61
N LEU A 67 -1.60 2.96 0.84
CA LEU A 67 -2.33 3.87 -0.04
C LEU A 67 -1.98 3.52 -1.49
N ASN A 68 -2.97 3.06 -2.26
CA ASN A 68 -2.81 2.76 -3.68
C ASN A 68 -3.36 3.91 -4.51
N LEU A 69 -2.53 4.47 -5.39
CA LEU A 69 -2.92 5.62 -6.22
C LEU A 69 -3.90 5.22 -7.33
N ILE A 70 -3.65 4.08 -7.97
CA ILE A 70 -4.51 3.49 -8.98
C ILE A 70 -4.65 2.01 -8.64
N PRO A 71 -5.71 1.61 -7.91
CA PRO A 71 -5.88 0.25 -7.43
C PRO A 71 -6.45 -0.68 -8.50
N TYR A 72 -5.98 -0.65 -9.76
CA TYR A 72 -6.45 -1.59 -10.78
C TYR A 72 -5.41 -1.91 -11.86
N VAL A 73 -5.41 -3.18 -12.28
CA VAL A 73 -4.75 -3.64 -13.49
C VAL A 73 -5.69 -3.34 -14.65
N SER A 74 -5.55 -2.17 -15.27
CA SER A 74 -6.08 -1.98 -16.62
C SER A 74 -5.45 -3.04 -17.53
N GLN A 75 -6.21 -3.61 -18.48
CA GLN A 75 -5.64 -4.48 -19.51
C GLN A 75 -4.50 -3.79 -20.27
N ASP A 76 -4.59 -2.46 -20.39
CA ASP A 76 -3.55 -1.60 -20.94
C ASP A 76 -3.04 -0.61 -19.87
N MET A 77 -1.89 -0.92 -19.28
CA MET A 77 -1.19 -0.05 -18.32
C MET A 77 -0.24 0.94 -18.99
N THR A 78 -0.14 0.96 -20.33
CA THR A 78 0.76 1.89 -21.04
C THR A 78 0.36 3.36 -20.84
N LYS A 79 -0.93 3.61 -20.55
CA LYS A 79 -1.50 4.94 -20.34
C LYS A 79 -1.65 5.32 -18.86
N VAL A 80 -1.10 4.54 -17.92
CA VAL A 80 -1.30 4.73 -16.48
C VAL A 80 -0.95 6.15 -16.00
N GLY A 81 0.09 6.77 -16.56
CA GLY A 81 0.46 8.15 -16.23
C GLY A 81 -0.58 9.18 -16.65
N LYS A 82 -1.18 9.02 -17.84
CA LYS A 82 -2.28 9.88 -18.31
C LYS A 82 -3.52 9.71 -17.45
N ILE A 83 -3.86 8.46 -17.11
CA ILE A 83 -5.00 8.16 -16.23
C ILE A 83 -4.76 8.79 -14.85
N ALA A 84 -3.59 8.60 -14.25
CA ALA A 84 -3.24 9.17 -12.95
C ALA A 84 -3.44 10.69 -12.93
N ASN A 85 -2.94 11.38 -13.95
CA ASN A 85 -2.99 12.85 -14.01
C ASN A 85 -4.40 13.43 -14.19
N CYS A 86 -5.39 12.63 -14.61
CA CYS A 86 -6.74 13.09 -14.86
C CYS A 86 -7.74 12.73 -13.74
N LEU A 87 -7.34 11.94 -12.74
CA LEU A 87 -8.24 11.48 -11.68
C LEU A 87 -8.20 12.43 -10.47
N PRO A 88 -9.34 13.01 -10.05
CA PRO A 88 -9.39 13.86 -8.85
C PRO A 88 -8.92 13.15 -7.57
N SER A 89 -9.19 11.84 -7.45
CA SER A 89 -8.71 11.01 -6.33
C SER A 89 -7.19 10.93 -6.26
N VAL A 90 -6.51 10.93 -7.41
CA VAL A 90 -5.05 10.96 -7.48
C VAL A 90 -4.52 12.31 -7.01
N TRP A 91 -5.14 13.40 -7.45
CA TRP A 91 -4.76 14.74 -7.01
C TRP A 91 -4.93 14.90 -5.50
N GLN A 92 -6.05 14.44 -4.94
CA GLN A 92 -6.28 14.47 -3.49
C GLN A 92 -5.26 13.62 -2.73
N SER A 93 -4.91 12.43 -3.25
CA SER A 93 -3.90 11.57 -2.62
C SER A 93 -2.50 12.19 -2.65
N GLN A 94 -2.12 12.82 -3.77
CA GLN A 94 -0.85 13.54 -3.89
C GLN A 94 -0.81 14.80 -3.01
N LYS A 95 -1.95 15.50 -2.86
CA LYS A 95 -2.09 16.62 -1.94
C LYS A 95 -1.90 16.15 -0.50
N TYR A 96 -2.58 15.08 -0.09
CA TYR A 96 -2.43 14.47 1.23
C TYR A 96 -0.99 13.99 1.51
N LEU A 97 -0.32 13.42 0.48
CA LEU A 97 1.09 13.07 0.57
C LEU A 97 1.95 14.30 0.94
N ARG A 98 1.79 15.42 0.21
CA ARG A 98 2.60 16.64 0.41
C ARG A 98 2.27 17.38 1.69
N GLU A 99 0.99 17.51 2.01
CA GLU A 99 0.52 18.35 3.12
C GLU A 99 0.46 17.60 4.45
N THR A 100 0.55 16.27 4.45
CA THR A 100 0.40 15.47 5.68
C THR A 100 1.44 14.39 5.83
N LEU A 101 1.60 13.49 4.85
CA LEU A 101 2.46 12.32 5.03
C LEU A 101 3.95 12.67 5.02
N ILE A 102 4.39 13.55 4.11
CA ILE A 102 5.79 14.01 4.06
C ILE A 102 6.18 14.75 5.35
N PRO A 103 5.44 15.77 5.83
CA PRO A 103 5.75 16.43 7.09
C PRO A 103 5.83 15.46 8.28
N LYS A 104 4.88 14.52 8.40
CA LYS A 104 4.91 13.51 9.46
C LYS A 104 6.15 12.61 9.38
N ALA A 105 6.61 12.28 8.17
CA ALA A 105 7.82 11.50 7.98
C ALA A 105 9.07 12.30 8.34
N GLU A 106 9.17 13.57 7.92
CA GLU A 106 10.28 14.47 8.29
C GLU A 106 10.40 14.67 9.81
N GLU A 107 9.27 14.72 10.51
CA GLU A 107 9.21 14.77 11.97
C GLU A 107 9.49 13.41 12.66
N GLY A 108 9.71 12.34 11.90
CA GLY A 108 9.96 11.00 12.41
C GLY A 108 8.74 10.29 13.01
N LYS A 109 7.53 10.82 12.81
CA LYS A 109 6.28 10.23 13.33
C LYS A 109 5.85 8.98 12.57
N ILE A 110 6.23 8.88 11.30
CA ILE A 110 5.97 7.71 10.45
C ILE A 110 7.23 7.36 9.64
N LEU A 111 7.30 6.10 9.19
CA LEU A 111 8.19 5.70 8.12
C LEU A 111 7.39 5.66 6.81
N LEU A 112 7.71 6.56 5.88
CA LEU A 112 7.04 6.64 4.58
C LEU A 112 7.85 5.84 3.55
N ILE A 113 7.31 4.71 3.10
CA ILE A 113 7.96 3.87 2.08
C ILE A 113 7.20 3.98 0.75
N MET A 114 7.83 4.66 -0.21
CA MET A 114 7.32 4.76 -1.58
C MET A 114 7.71 3.51 -2.36
N CYS A 115 6.73 2.66 -2.61
CA CYS A 115 6.88 1.53 -3.53
C CYS A 115 6.74 1.99 -4.99
N ARG A 116 6.93 1.07 -5.95
CA ARG A 116 6.92 1.26 -7.41
C ARG A 116 6.07 2.45 -7.92
N ALA A 117 6.58 3.11 -8.96
CA ALA A 117 5.95 4.24 -9.63
C ALA A 117 5.79 5.49 -8.75
N ALA A 118 6.80 5.77 -7.92
CA ALA A 118 6.92 7.01 -7.15
C ALA A 118 6.78 8.27 -8.03
N SER A 119 7.14 8.18 -9.32
CA SER A 119 6.89 9.23 -10.31
C SER A 119 5.41 9.60 -10.46
N LEU A 120 4.47 8.65 -10.30
CA LEU A 120 3.02 8.92 -10.32
C LEU A 120 2.55 9.66 -9.06
N TRP A 121 3.30 9.57 -7.97
CA TRP A 121 3.06 10.33 -6.74
C TRP A 121 3.66 11.75 -6.80
N GLY A 122 4.44 12.06 -7.84
CA GLY A 122 5.17 13.32 -7.95
C GLY A 122 6.39 13.41 -7.04
N LEU A 123 6.81 12.30 -6.41
CA LEU A 123 7.98 12.24 -5.53
C LEU A 123 9.05 11.37 -6.18
N ARG A 124 10.16 11.99 -6.62
CA ARG A 124 11.24 11.29 -7.36
C ARG A 124 12.46 10.97 -6.50
N THR A 125 12.56 11.57 -5.30
CA THR A 125 13.69 11.40 -4.37
C THR A 125 13.18 11.34 -2.94
N SER A 126 14.01 10.85 -2.00
CA SER A 126 13.72 10.83 -0.56
C SER A 126 13.71 12.23 0.10
N VAL A 127 13.94 13.29 -0.69
CA VAL A 127 14.02 14.68 -0.20
C VAL A 127 15.05 14.86 0.94
N GLY A 128 16.05 13.97 1.01
CA GLY A 128 17.07 13.99 2.06
C GLY A 128 16.62 13.49 3.44
N SER A 129 15.37 13.04 3.60
CA SER A 129 14.86 12.51 4.88
C SER A 129 15.19 11.02 5.05
N LYS A 130 15.69 10.65 6.23
CA LYS A 130 15.94 9.24 6.61
C LYS A 130 14.64 8.43 6.80
N ASN A 131 13.52 9.12 7.03
CA ASN A 131 12.20 8.53 7.26
C ASN A 131 11.36 8.45 5.97
N ILE A 132 11.92 8.85 4.81
CA ILE A 132 11.29 8.72 3.49
C ILE A 132 12.16 7.81 2.64
N LEU A 133 11.66 6.61 2.37
CA LEU A 133 12.40 5.58 1.61
C LEU A 133 11.74 5.35 0.26
N ILE A 134 12.55 5.22 -0.80
CA ILE A 134 12.08 4.81 -2.12
C ILE A 134 12.54 3.37 -2.37
N ASN A 135 11.57 2.46 -2.51
CA ASN A 135 11.85 1.06 -2.82
C ASN A 135 11.86 0.84 -4.34
N PRO A 136 13.03 0.56 -4.95
CA PRO A 136 13.11 0.30 -6.38
C PRO A 136 12.67 -1.12 -6.76
N THR A 137 12.60 -2.04 -5.78
CA THR A 137 12.35 -3.46 -6.05
C THR A 137 10.87 -3.75 -6.32
N ARG A 138 10.61 -4.67 -7.26
CA ARG A 138 9.25 -5.07 -7.65
C ARG A 138 8.59 -6.02 -6.65
N SER A 139 9.40 -6.81 -5.95
CA SER A 139 8.96 -7.85 -5.02
C SER A 139 9.75 -7.75 -3.73
N GLY A 140 9.09 -7.31 -2.65
CA GLY A 140 9.73 -7.15 -1.34
C GLY A 140 10.31 -5.76 -1.14
N PHE A 141 11.34 -5.65 -0.32
CA PHE A 141 12.09 -4.43 -0.03
C PHE A 141 13.58 -4.67 -0.28
N SER A 142 14.28 -3.65 -0.80
CA SER A 142 15.74 -3.70 -0.94
C SER A 142 16.42 -3.82 0.42
N SER A 143 17.65 -4.35 0.45
CA SER A 143 18.45 -4.51 1.67
C SER A 143 18.60 -3.20 2.44
N ASP A 144 18.79 -2.07 1.74
CA ASP A 144 18.93 -0.75 2.37
C ASP A 144 17.69 -0.35 3.17
N ILE A 145 16.50 -0.70 2.69
CA ILE A 145 15.24 -0.42 3.40
C ILE A 145 15.13 -1.30 4.64
N LYS A 146 15.55 -2.57 4.55
CA LYS A 146 15.51 -3.48 5.71
C LYS A 146 16.41 -2.97 6.83
N LEU A 147 17.62 -2.52 6.49
CA LEU A 147 18.57 -1.97 7.47
C LEU A 147 17.99 -0.77 8.23
N VAL A 148 17.26 0.13 7.56
CA VAL A 148 16.62 1.29 8.19
C VAL A 148 15.42 0.89 9.07
N VAL A 149 14.76 -0.22 8.75
CA VAL A 149 13.61 -0.72 9.53
C VAL A 149 14.05 -1.51 10.76
N GLU A 150 15.24 -2.13 10.72
CA GLU A 150 15.83 -2.90 11.82
C GLU A 150 16.61 -2.03 12.84
N SER A 151 16.93 -0.78 12.50
CA SER A 151 17.65 0.20 13.33
C SER A 151 16.75 0.99 14.28
#